data_AF-A0A821ZL25-F1
#
_entry.id   AF-A0A821ZL25-F1
#
_cell.length_a   1.000
_cell.length_b   1.000
_cell.length_c   1.000
_cell.angle_alpha   90.00
_cell.angle_beta   90.00
_cell.angle_gamma   90.00
#
_symmetry.space_group_name_H-M   'P 1'
#
loop_
_entity.id
_entity.type
_entity.pdbx_description
1 polymer ?
#
loop_
_entity_poly.entity_id
_entity_poly.type
_entity_poly.pdbx_seq_one_letter_code
_entity_poly.pdbx_strand_id
1 'polypeptide(L)'
;MATSASGEKSDHFILRLTDIVKEPLRFLQPIGGYEEMPLVSLEVAVAPLESFLPDIQTYACMTKQGWQESADGLSLDESAAIMLYTTVWEPFDECLYVALNAALRSGQRPLLKPWFLFLKLFLTAFNRLPYTSRCNVYRWTELDLQLQYTKGKPVIWWGFSSCTASIEAFE
;
A
#
# COMPACT_ATOMS: atom_id res chain seq x y z
N MET A 1 21.17 14.22 -31.58
CA MET A 1 21.39 12.83 -31.16
C MET A 1 20.48 12.57 -29.98
N ALA A 2 19.38 11.84 -30.21
CA ALA A 2 18.44 11.45 -29.18
C ALA A 2 18.96 10.16 -28.53
N THR A 3 19.29 10.20 -27.25
CA THR A 3 19.51 9.00 -26.45
C THR A 3 18.21 8.66 -25.73
N SER A 4 17.56 7.62 -26.23
CA SER A 4 16.43 6.93 -25.62
C SER A 4 16.81 6.41 -24.23
N ALA A 5 16.24 7.02 -23.19
CA ALA A 5 16.22 6.44 -21.86
C ALA A 5 14.92 5.63 -21.72
N SER A 6 14.90 4.42 -22.30
CA SER A 6 13.95 3.38 -21.89
C SER A 6 14.46 2.80 -20.58
N GLY A 7 14.12 3.48 -19.48
CA GLY A 7 14.51 3.08 -18.13
C GLY A 7 13.81 1.79 -17.73
N GLU A 8 14.59 0.80 -17.32
CA GLU A 8 14.13 -0.40 -16.62
C GLU A 8 13.17 0.03 -15.50
N LYS A 9 11.89 -0.28 -15.65
CA LYS A 9 10.94 -0.16 -14.54
C LYS A 9 11.38 -1.17 -13.50
N SER A 10 11.76 -0.70 -12.31
CA SER A 10 12.18 -1.54 -11.20
C SER A 10 11.22 -2.73 -11.03
N ASP A 11 11.73 -3.96 -11.06
CA ASP A 11 10.96 -5.21 -10.93
C ASP A 11 9.98 -5.16 -9.75
N HIS A 12 10.32 -4.42 -8.70
CA HIS A 12 9.49 -4.24 -7.51
C HIS A 12 8.23 -3.38 -7.72
N PHE A 13 8.20 -2.47 -8.69
CA PHE A 13 6.98 -1.75 -9.07
C PHE A 13 5.93 -2.72 -9.62
N ILE A 14 6.37 -3.69 -10.42
CA ILE A 14 5.51 -4.71 -11.02
C ILE A 14 4.97 -5.67 -9.95
N LEU A 15 5.79 -6.05 -8.96
CA LEU A 15 5.35 -6.92 -7.86
C LEU A 15 4.20 -6.33 -7.03
N ARG A 16 4.12 -5.01 -6.87
CA ARG A 16 2.98 -4.34 -6.22
C ARG A 16 1.67 -4.48 -6.99
N LEU A 17 1.75 -4.59 -8.30
CA LEU A 17 0.59 -4.60 -9.17
C LEU A 17 0.02 -6.03 -9.30
N THR A 18 0.85 -7.07 -9.13
CA THR A 18 0.49 -8.50 -9.30
C THR A 18 -0.19 -9.20 -8.15
N ASP A 19 -0.15 -8.65 -6.94
CA ASP A 19 -0.51 -9.40 -5.73
C ASP A 19 -2.03 -9.68 -5.59
N ILE A 20 -2.84 -9.28 -6.59
CA ILE A 20 -4.27 -9.58 -6.72
C ILE A 20 -4.57 -11.08 -6.67
N VAL A 21 -3.64 -11.91 -7.14
CA VAL A 21 -3.79 -13.38 -7.16
C VAL A 21 -3.87 -13.98 -5.74
N LYS A 22 -3.48 -13.21 -4.72
CA LYS A 22 -3.53 -13.61 -3.30
C LYS A 22 -4.85 -13.22 -2.63
N GLU A 23 -5.75 -12.54 -3.32
CA GLU A 23 -7.05 -12.17 -2.75
C GLU A 23 -7.90 -13.42 -2.45
N PRO A 24 -8.56 -13.49 -1.29
CA PRO A 24 -9.28 -14.70 -0.88
C PRO A 24 -10.64 -14.87 -1.58
N LEU A 25 -11.06 -13.88 -2.38
CA LEU A 25 -12.31 -13.86 -3.16
C LEU A 25 -13.56 -14.26 -2.37
N ARG A 26 -13.58 -13.94 -1.08
CA ARG A 26 -14.67 -14.17 -0.15
C ARG A 26 -14.86 -13.00 0.78
N PHE A 27 -16.04 -12.92 1.37
CA PHE A 27 -16.31 -11.96 2.42
C PHE A 27 -15.55 -12.37 3.71
N LEU A 28 -14.83 -11.40 4.29
CA LEU A 28 -14.22 -11.49 5.60
C LEU A 28 -14.90 -10.48 6.54
N GLN A 29 -14.70 -10.60 7.84
CA GLN A 29 -15.25 -9.64 8.79
C GLN A 29 -14.69 -8.23 8.55
N PRO A 30 -15.47 -7.15 8.71
CA PRO A 30 -14.95 -5.79 8.64
C PRO A 30 -13.75 -5.58 9.56
N ILE A 31 -12.83 -4.71 9.15
CA ILE A 31 -11.71 -4.28 9.97
C ILE A 31 -12.20 -3.05 10.72
N GLY A 32 -12.12 -3.08 12.05
CA GLY A 32 -12.52 -1.95 12.90
C GLY A 32 -11.64 -1.87 14.14
N GLY A 33 -11.69 -0.71 14.80
CA GLY A 33 -10.91 -0.37 15.98
C GLY A 33 -9.68 0.47 15.68
N TYR A 34 -9.22 0.54 14.42
CA TYR A 34 -8.17 1.48 14.04
C TYR A 34 -8.70 2.93 13.99
N GLU A 35 -10.01 3.12 13.77
CA GLU A 35 -10.61 4.45 13.67
C GLU A 35 -10.49 5.25 14.97
N GLU A 36 -10.56 4.53 16.10
CA GLU A 36 -10.48 5.06 17.47
C GLU A 36 -9.03 5.33 17.93
N MET A 37 -8.04 4.93 17.15
CA MET A 37 -6.64 5.22 17.48
C MET A 37 -6.35 6.72 17.35
N PRO A 38 -5.45 7.26 18.19
CA PRO A 38 -4.98 8.62 18.03
C PRO A 38 -4.13 8.77 16.76
N LEU A 39 -4.13 9.97 16.17
CA LEU A 39 -3.11 10.33 15.20
C LEU A 39 -1.79 10.58 15.94
N VAL A 40 -0.72 9.96 15.45
CA VAL A 40 0.62 9.97 16.06
C VAL A 40 1.67 10.17 14.96
N SER A 41 2.92 10.40 15.34
CA SER A 41 4.02 10.45 14.36
C SER A 41 4.23 9.09 13.68
N LEU A 42 4.86 9.08 12.52
CA LEU A 42 5.10 7.86 11.76
C LEU A 42 5.91 6.83 12.56
N GLU A 43 6.93 7.27 13.30
CA GLU A 43 7.79 6.41 14.12
C GLU A 43 7.00 5.71 15.24
N VAL A 44 6.07 6.44 15.87
CA VAL A 44 5.17 5.86 16.88
C VAL A 44 4.18 4.91 16.22
N ALA A 45 3.70 5.23 15.01
CA ALA A 45 2.72 4.43 14.29
C ALA A 45 3.28 3.07 13.85
N VAL A 46 4.58 2.98 13.54
CA VAL A 46 5.24 1.74 13.11
C VAL A 46 5.93 0.98 14.23
N ALA A 47 6.12 1.57 15.41
CA ALA A 47 6.80 0.91 16.54
C ALA A 47 6.23 -0.48 16.89
N PRO A 48 4.91 -0.75 16.88
CA PRO A 48 4.38 -2.09 17.13
C PRO A 48 4.75 -3.13 16.06
N LEU A 49 5.21 -2.69 14.89
CA LEU A 49 5.55 -3.54 13.74
C LEU A 49 7.00 -4.04 13.81
N GLU A 50 7.88 -3.40 14.59
CA GLU A 50 9.31 -3.72 14.69
C GLU A 50 9.58 -5.20 15.01
N SER A 51 8.68 -5.83 15.78
CA SER A 51 8.82 -7.24 16.16
C SER A 51 8.82 -8.22 14.97
N PHE A 52 8.27 -7.81 13.82
CA PHE A 52 8.22 -8.62 12.61
C PHE A 52 8.63 -7.86 11.33
N LEU A 53 8.90 -6.56 11.42
CA LEU A 53 9.52 -5.73 10.38
C LEU A 53 10.72 -4.98 11.00
N PRO A 54 11.88 -5.62 11.15
CA PRO A 54 13.00 -5.10 11.96
C PRO A 54 13.51 -3.74 11.49
N ASP A 55 13.53 -3.49 10.17
CA ASP A 55 14.06 -2.24 9.60
C ASP A 55 13.02 -1.12 9.46
N ILE A 56 11.78 -1.32 9.92
CA ILE A 56 10.67 -0.40 9.63
C ILE A 56 10.92 1.02 10.16
N GLN A 57 11.59 1.16 11.31
CA GLN A 57 11.92 2.46 11.88
C GLN A 57 12.95 3.22 11.03
N THR A 58 13.92 2.50 10.49
CA THR A 58 14.93 3.08 9.58
C THR A 58 14.23 3.67 8.36
N TYR A 59 13.33 2.92 7.73
CA TYR A 59 12.57 3.40 6.58
C TYR A 59 11.60 4.52 6.94
N ALA A 60 10.92 4.45 8.09
CA ALA A 60 10.08 5.54 8.58
C ALA A 60 10.88 6.85 8.71
N CYS A 61 12.08 6.80 9.31
CA CYS A 61 12.96 7.96 9.40
C CYS A 61 13.41 8.45 8.02
N MET A 62 13.85 7.55 7.14
CA MET A 62 14.32 7.89 5.79
C MET A 62 13.23 8.57 4.95
N THR A 63 11.98 8.11 5.02
CA THR A 63 10.86 8.70 4.26
C THR A 63 10.52 10.13 4.67
N LYS A 64 10.97 10.57 5.85
CA LYS A 64 10.81 11.95 6.33
C LYS A 64 12.00 12.84 5.96
N GLN A 65 13.13 12.28 5.56
CA GLN A 65 14.33 13.06 5.25
C GLN A 65 14.18 13.85 3.96
N GLY A 66 14.64 15.11 3.97
CA GLY A 66 14.66 15.97 2.79
C GLY A 66 13.28 16.45 2.32
N TRP A 67 12.22 16.14 3.06
CA TRP A 67 10.86 16.57 2.74
C TRP A 67 10.60 18.03 3.11
N GLN A 68 9.94 18.75 2.21
CA GLN A 68 9.39 20.09 2.43
C GLN A 68 7.87 19.98 2.52
N GLU A 69 7.20 20.94 3.17
CA GLU A 69 5.72 20.95 3.26
C GLU A 69 5.08 20.72 1.89
N SER A 70 4.17 19.76 1.81
CA SER A 70 3.46 19.47 0.57
C SER A 70 2.32 20.47 0.32
N ALA A 71 2.14 20.79 -0.96
CA ALA A 71 1.05 21.65 -1.43
C ALA A 71 -0.36 21.05 -1.22
N ASP A 72 -0.45 19.75 -0.89
CA ASP A 72 -1.70 19.04 -0.61
C ASP A 72 -2.20 19.23 0.85
N GLY A 73 -1.45 19.97 1.67
CA GLY A 73 -1.79 20.26 3.06
C GLY A 73 -1.60 19.10 4.02
N LEU A 74 -1.07 17.95 3.57
CA LEU A 74 -0.70 16.85 4.45
C LEU A 74 0.43 17.27 5.40
N SER A 75 0.38 16.76 6.63
CA SER A 75 1.52 16.85 7.54
C SER A 75 2.67 15.97 7.04
N LEU A 76 3.87 16.25 7.53
CA LEU A 76 5.06 15.45 7.22
C LEU A 76 4.84 13.95 7.48
N ASP A 77 4.22 13.60 8.62
CA ASP A 77 3.97 12.21 9.00
C ASP A 77 2.95 11.52 8.08
N GLU A 78 1.90 12.24 7.65
CA GLU A 78 0.91 11.73 6.70
C GLU A 78 1.52 11.44 5.33
N SER A 79 2.28 12.40 4.77
CA SER A 79 2.99 12.23 3.51
C SER A 79 4.02 11.10 3.57
N ALA A 80 4.77 11.03 4.68
CA ALA A 80 5.74 9.97 4.91
C ALA A 80 5.08 8.60 5.08
N ALA A 81 3.89 8.50 5.68
CA ALA A 81 3.15 7.23 5.77
C ALA A 81 2.76 6.69 4.38
N ILE A 82 2.32 7.57 3.47
CA ILE A 82 2.02 7.19 2.07
C ILE A 82 3.30 6.77 1.34
N MET A 83 4.39 7.52 1.54
CA MET A 83 5.69 7.18 0.96
C MET A 83 6.18 5.83 1.47
N LEU A 84 6.13 5.58 2.78
CA LEU A 84 6.56 4.33 3.40
C LEU A 84 5.78 3.14 2.86
N TYR A 85 4.45 3.26 2.70
CA TYR A 85 3.63 2.24 2.08
C TYR A 85 4.09 1.89 0.65
N THR A 86 4.63 2.85 -0.09
CA THR A 86 5.11 2.62 -1.47
C THR A 86 6.60 2.33 -1.58
N THR A 87 7.33 2.43 -0.48
CA THR A 87 8.78 2.21 -0.43
C THR A 87 9.07 0.72 -0.52
N VAL A 88 10.12 0.39 -1.26
CA VAL A 88 10.61 -0.99 -1.41
C VAL A 88 11.97 -1.09 -0.76
N TRP A 89 12.19 -2.20 -0.08
CA TRP A 89 13.47 -2.59 0.48
C TRP A 89 13.67 -4.10 0.48
N GLU A 90 14.89 -4.52 0.80
CA GLU A 90 15.23 -5.92 1.00
C GLU A 90 15.34 -6.24 2.50
N PRO A 91 14.86 -7.41 2.94
CA PRO A 91 14.21 -8.43 2.12
C PRO A 91 12.79 -8.03 1.71
N PHE A 92 12.41 -8.35 0.46
CA PHE A 92 11.16 -7.88 -0.14
C PHE A 92 9.88 -8.25 0.64
N ASP A 93 9.85 -9.40 1.29
CA ASP A 93 8.71 -9.86 2.10
C ASP A 93 8.51 -9.05 3.39
N GLU A 94 9.53 -8.30 3.81
CA GLU A 94 9.46 -7.34 4.92
C GLU A 94 9.06 -5.94 4.48
N CYS A 95 8.87 -5.68 3.18
CA CYS A 95 8.27 -4.43 2.73
C CYS A 95 6.91 -4.21 3.39
N LEU A 96 6.67 -3.00 3.93
CA LEU A 96 5.46 -2.71 4.71
C LEU A 96 4.17 -3.08 3.98
N TYR A 97 4.05 -2.75 2.68
CA TYR A 97 2.82 -3.07 1.94
C TYR A 97 2.64 -4.57 1.72
N VAL A 98 3.72 -5.34 1.58
CA VAL A 98 3.66 -6.79 1.38
C VAL A 98 3.09 -7.43 2.63
N ALA A 99 3.69 -7.11 3.78
CA ALA A 99 3.27 -7.61 5.08
C ALA A 99 1.84 -7.14 5.44
N LEU A 100 1.52 -5.86 5.21
CA LEU A 100 0.19 -5.32 5.48
C LEU A 100 -0.89 -5.98 4.62
N ASN A 101 -0.69 -6.07 3.30
CA ASN A 101 -1.67 -6.70 2.42
C ASN A 101 -1.86 -8.18 2.73
N ALA A 102 -0.79 -8.89 3.14
CA ALA A 102 -0.91 -10.26 3.63
C ALA A 102 -1.78 -10.33 4.90
N ALA A 103 -1.55 -9.45 5.88
CA ALA A 103 -2.34 -9.39 7.10
C ALA A 103 -3.82 -9.09 6.83
N LEU A 104 -4.11 -8.14 5.93
CA LEU A 104 -5.47 -7.78 5.52
C LEU A 104 -6.25 -8.96 4.91
N ARG A 105 -5.59 -9.70 4.00
CA ARG A 105 -6.14 -10.88 3.29
C ARG A 105 -6.32 -12.11 4.17
N SER A 106 -5.55 -12.24 5.25
CA SER A 106 -5.55 -13.43 6.12
C SER A 106 -6.92 -13.75 6.75
N GLY A 107 -7.78 -12.73 6.92
CA GLY A 107 -9.02 -12.85 7.70
C GLY A 107 -8.82 -12.93 9.21
N GLN A 108 -7.58 -13.02 9.69
CA GLN A 108 -7.26 -13.09 11.11
C GLN A 108 -7.17 -11.69 11.70
N ARG A 109 -8.32 -11.10 12.05
CA ARG A 109 -8.41 -9.73 12.58
C ARG A 109 -7.51 -9.42 13.78
N PRO A 110 -7.23 -10.35 14.71
CA PRO A 110 -6.25 -10.10 15.77
C PRO A 110 -4.84 -9.74 15.26
N LEU A 111 -4.43 -10.27 14.10
CA LEU A 111 -3.12 -9.95 13.49
C LEU A 111 -3.02 -8.49 13.00
N LEU A 112 -4.16 -7.81 12.83
CA LEU A 112 -4.18 -6.41 12.43
C LEU A 112 -4.00 -5.44 13.60
N LYS A 113 -4.09 -5.89 14.85
CA LYS A 113 -3.97 -5.00 16.02
C LYS A 113 -2.68 -4.17 16.05
N PRO A 114 -1.48 -4.74 15.76
CA PRO A 114 -0.25 -3.95 15.69
C PRO A 114 -0.27 -2.86 14.62
N TRP A 115 -1.10 -3.03 13.58
CA TRP A 115 -1.20 -2.12 12.44
C TRP A 115 -2.13 -0.93 12.68
N PHE A 116 -2.89 -0.90 13.77
CA PHE A 116 -3.97 0.07 13.92
C PHE A 116 -3.49 1.52 13.96
N LEU A 117 -2.36 1.83 14.60
CA LEU A 117 -1.79 3.18 14.57
C LEU A 117 -1.33 3.58 13.16
N PHE A 118 -0.66 2.67 12.45
CA PHE A 118 -0.26 2.90 11.06
C PHE A 118 -1.48 3.07 10.13
N LEU A 119 -2.49 2.20 10.23
CA LEU A 119 -3.72 2.27 9.45
C LEU A 119 -4.47 3.57 9.71
N LYS A 120 -4.53 4.03 10.96
CA LYS A 120 -5.11 5.33 11.31
C LYS A 120 -4.39 6.47 10.58
N LEU A 121 -3.07 6.55 10.72
CA LEU A 121 -2.26 7.60 10.09
C LEU A 121 -2.37 7.55 8.55
N PHE A 122 -2.15 6.38 7.96
CA PHE A 122 -2.15 6.16 6.52
C PHE A 122 -3.52 6.45 5.89
N LEU A 123 -4.62 5.94 6.45
CA LEU A 123 -5.96 6.16 5.88
C LEU A 123 -6.45 7.59 6.08
N THR A 124 -6.05 8.25 7.18
CA THR A 124 -6.31 9.68 7.34
C THR A 124 -5.58 10.49 6.27
N ALA A 125 -4.29 10.21 6.02
CA ALA A 125 -3.53 10.84 4.95
C ALA A 125 -4.15 10.57 3.56
N PHE A 126 -4.44 9.31 3.27
CA PHE A 126 -4.95 8.86 1.99
C PHE A 126 -6.31 9.50 1.64
N ASN A 127 -7.22 9.62 2.62
CA ASN A 127 -8.54 10.23 2.42
C ASN A 127 -8.50 11.75 2.14
N ARG A 128 -7.37 12.40 2.40
CA ARG A 128 -7.16 13.84 2.13
C ARG A 128 -6.57 14.10 0.75
N LEU A 129 -6.04 13.07 0.09
CA LEU A 129 -5.54 13.20 -1.27
C LEU A 129 -6.67 13.51 -2.25
N PRO A 130 -6.40 14.29 -3.32
CA PRO A 130 -7.41 14.58 -4.32
C PRO A 130 -7.83 13.30 -5.04
N TYR A 131 -9.14 13.13 -5.22
CA TYR A 131 -9.66 12.08 -6.09
C TYR A 131 -9.20 12.32 -7.53
N THR A 132 -8.77 11.25 -8.21
CA THR A 132 -8.47 11.35 -9.63
C THR A 132 -9.78 11.44 -10.43
N SER A 133 -9.82 12.32 -11.42
CA SER A 133 -10.91 12.38 -12.40
C SER A 133 -10.79 11.30 -13.48
N ARG A 134 -9.72 10.49 -13.46
CA ARG A 134 -9.51 9.40 -14.40
C ARG A 134 -10.46 8.25 -14.09
N CYS A 135 -11.32 7.91 -15.04
CA CYS A 135 -12.29 6.83 -14.89
C CYS A 135 -11.68 5.43 -15.01
N ASN A 136 -10.52 5.30 -15.68
CA ASN A 136 -9.89 4.01 -15.95
C ASN A 136 -8.51 3.95 -15.30
N VAL A 137 -8.30 2.89 -14.53
CA VAL A 137 -7.01 2.50 -13.97
C VAL A 137 -6.78 1.01 -14.27
N TYR A 138 -5.52 0.62 -14.31
CA TYR A 138 -5.09 -0.72 -14.65
C TYR A 138 -4.31 -1.33 -13.50
N ARG A 139 -4.54 -2.62 -13.26
CA ARG A 139 -3.76 -3.45 -12.35
C ARG A 139 -3.40 -4.73 -13.11
N TRP A 140 -2.14 -5.10 -13.04
CA TRP A 140 -1.63 -6.20 -13.84
C TRP A 140 -1.57 -7.51 -13.06
N THR A 141 -1.63 -8.62 -13.77
CA THR A 141 -1.51 -9.97 -13.22
C THR A 141 -0.91 -10.87 -14.30
N GLU A 142 0.02 -11.73 -13.91
CA GLU A 142 0.56 -12.77 -14.82
C GLU A 142 -0.42 -13.92 -15.04
N LEU A 143 -1.38 -14.10 -14.12
CA LEU A 143 -2.32 -15.21 -14.14
C LEU A 143 -3.62 -14.85 -14.85
N ASP A 144 -4.19 -15.83 -15.56
CA ASP A 144 -5.56 -15.77 -16.05
C ASP A 144 -6.54 -15.93 -14.89
N LEU A 145 -7.24 -14.84 -14.57
CA LEU A 145 -8.23 -14.77 -13.50
C LEU A 145 -9.68 -14.83 -14.01
N GLN A 146 -9.92 -15.08 -15.30
CA GLN A 146 -11.27 -15.02 -15.89
C GLN A 146 -12.29 -15.90 -15.15
N LEU A 147 -11.89 -17.10 -14.73
CA LEU A 147 -12.76 -18.02 -14.00
C LEU A 147 -13.07 -17.55 -12.56
N GLN A 148 -12.21 -16.71 -11.99
CA GLN A 148 -12.33 -16.20 -10.63
C GLN A 148 -13.21 -14.95 -10.55
N TYR A 149 -13.34 -14.20 -11.65
CA TYR A 149 -14.08 -12.94 -11.71
C TYR A 149 -15.31 -13.08 -12.61
N THR A 150 -16.45 -13.43 -12.02
CA THR A 150 -17.72 -13.51 -12.76
C THR A 150 -18.29 -12.12 -13.02
N LYS A 151 -18.54 -11.79 -14.29
CA LYS A 151 -19.20 -10.53 -14.69
C LYS A 151 -20.51 -10.32 -13.93
N GLY A 152 -20.70 -9.11 -13.42
CA GLY A 152 -21.90 -8.71 -12.67
C GLY A 152 -21.94 -9.15 -11.22
N LYS A 153 -20.95 -9.90 -10.73
CA LYS A 153 -20.81 -10.20 -9.30
C LYS A 153 -19.89 -9.17 -8.62
N PRO A 154 -20.26 -8.64 -7.44
CA PRO A 154 -19.37 -7.78 -6.67
C PRO A 154 -18.16 -8.60 -6.20
N VAL A 155 -16.99 -7.96 -6.19
CA VAL A 155 -15.74 -8.52 -5.67
C VAL A 155 -15.20 -7.57 -4.61
N ILE A 156 -14.66 -8.13 -3.53
CA ILE A 156 -14.00 -7.38 -2.46
C ILE A 156 -12.52 -7.74 -2.49
N TRP A 157 -11.67 -6.73 -2.67
CA TRP A 157 -10.23 -6.84 -2.47
C TRP A 157 -9.89 -6.33 -1.08
N TRP A 158 -9.35 -7.22 -0.25
CA TRP A 158 -9.04 -6.94 1.14
C TRP A 158 -7.69 -6.23 1.28
N GLY A 159 -6.73 -6.54 0.40
CA GLY A 159 -5.50 -5.77 0.31
C GLY A 159 -5.73 -4.43 -0.38
N PHE A 160 -4.87 -3.46 -0.10
CA PHE A 160 -4.82 -2.23 -0.87
C PHE A 160 -4.51 -2.54 -2.33
N SER A 161 -5.15 -1.78 -3.22
CA SER A 161 -5.09 -2.01 -4.65
C SER A 161 -4.23 -0.94 -5.32
N SER A 162 -2.97 -1.28 -5.56
CA SER A 162 -2.09 -0.44 -6.37
C SER A 162 -2.49 -0.57 -7.84
N CYS A 163 -2.66 0.58 -8.50
CA CYS A 163 -3.04 0.68 -9.91
C CYS A 163 -2.19 1.74 -10.60
N THR A 164 -2.14 1.67 -11.93
CA THR A 164 -1.52 2.66 -12.81
C THR A 164 -2.54 3.19 -13.79
N ALA A 165 -2.36 4.42 -14.26
CA ALA A 165 -3.24 5.00 -15.27
C ALA A 165 -2.72 4.80 -16.71
N SER A 166 -1.52 4.24 -16.90
CA SER A 166 -1.00 3.86 -18.21
C SER A 166 -0.85 2.35 -18.29
N ILE A 167 -1.40 1.75 -19.35
CA ILE A 167 -1.21 0.34 -19.68
C ILE A 167 0.23 0.07 -20.14
N GLU A 168 0.88 1.07 -20.74
CA GLU A 168 2.29 1.03 -21.16
C GLU A 168 3.22 0.86 -19.95
N ALA A 169 2.72 1.04 -18.72
CA ALA A 169 3.46 0.73 -17.50
C ALA A 169 3.82 -0.77 -17.39
N PHE A 170 3.17 -1.64 -18.17
CA PHE A 170 3.40 -3.10 -18.18
C PHE A 170 4.15 -3.61 -19.41
N GLU A 171 4.46 -2.74 -20.38
CA GLU A 171 5.33 -3.00 -21.52
C GLU A 171 6.80 -2.74 -21.18
#